data_AF-A0A6L6PR97-F1
#
_entry.id   AF-A0A6L6PR97-F1
#
_cell.length_a   1.000
_cell.length_b   1.000
_cell.length_c   1.000
_cell.angle_alpha   90.00
_cell.angle_beta   90.00
_cell.angle_gamma   90.00
#
_symmetry.space_group_name_H-M   'P 1'
#
loop_
_entity.id
_entity.type
_entity.pdbx_description
1 polymer ?
#
loop_
_entity_poly.entity_id
_entity_poly.type
_entity_poly.pdbx_seq_one_letter_code
_entity_poly.pdbx_strand_id
1 'polypeptide(L)'
;MTTQTIQPSMLAMLANTENEFSVSAQAQDDGWVVYVHDKQGDRVLLDLEGKAAAVFDALRAVEQRLFALGIEQFEIKRLEKENGYDDWLYAEVREALDDPAPLIPHEEATRRIRAAIKVK
;
A
#
# COMPACT_ATOMS: atom_id res chain seq x y z
N MET A 1 3.34 14.74 3.76
CA MET A 1 2.59 15.26 2.59
C MET A 1 1.19 15.58 3.08
N THR A 2 0.69 16.81 2.88
CA THR A 2 -0.61 17.23 3.41
C THR A 2 -1.70 16.78 2.47
N THR A 3 -2.21 15.57 2.67
CA THR A 3 -3.29 15.01 1.86
C THR A 3 -4.55 15.84 2.08
N GLN A 4 -5.02 16.51 1.02
CA GLN A 4 -6.22 17.34 1.08
C GLN A 4 -7.47 16.45 1.10
N THR A 5 -8.56 16.91 1.71
CA THR A 5 -9.82 16.15 1.74
C THR A 5 -10.80 16.70 0.72
N ILE A 6 -11.55 15.83 0.04
CA ILE A 6 -12.63 16.20 -0.88
C ILE A 6 -13.98 15.74 -0.36
N GLN A 7 -14.98 16.64 -0.37
CA GLN A 7 -16.34 16.27 0.05
C GLN A 7 -17.01 15.37 -0.99
N PRO A 8 -17.86 14.42 -0.56
CA PRO A 8 -18.60 13.55 -1.50
C PRO A 8 -19.43 14.31 -2.53
N SER A 9 -20.03 15.45 -2.15
CA SER A 9 -20.79 16.31 -3.06
C SER A 9 -19.91 16.91 -4.16
N MET A 10 -18.69 17.34 -3.83
CA MET A 10 -17.73 17.85 -4.80
C MET A 10 -17.24 16.74 -5.73
N LEU A 11 -17.00 15.54 -5.19
CA LEU A 11 -16.63 14.37 -6.01
C LEU A 11 -17.76 14.00 -6.99
N ALA A 12 -19.02 14.01 -6.57
CA ALA A 12 -20.16 13.80 -7.46
C ALA A 12 -20.26 14.91 -8.54
N MET A 13 -19.94 16.16 -8.21
CA MET A 13 -19.87 17.22 -9.23
C MET A 13 -18.76 16.94 -10.24
N LEU A 14 -17.58 16.52 -9.80
CA LEU A 14 -16.47 16.16 -10.69
C LEU A 14 -16.85 14.99 -11.61
N ALA A 15 -17.55 13.97 -11.10
CA ALA A 15 -18.02 12.83 -11.90
C ALA A 15 -19.03 13.21 -12.98
N ASN A 16 -19.84 14.25 -12.75
CA ASN A 16 -20.79 14.76 -13.73
C ASN A 16 -20.19 15.76 -14.72
N THR A 17 -18.98 16.25 -14.46
CA THR A 17 -18.26 17.15 -15.37
C THR A 17 -17.29 16.31 -16.17
N GLU A 18 -17.08 16.57 -17.46
CA GLU A 18 -16.01 15.91 -18.26
C GLU A 18 -14.61 16.40 -17.83
N ASN A 19 -14.31 16.30 -16.54
CA ASN A 19 -12.99 16.57 -16.00
C ASN A 19 -12.16 15.30 -16.01
N GLU A 20 -10.89 15.46 -16.34
CA GLU A 20 -9.89 14.40 -16.25
C GLU A 20 -9.53 14.20 -14.78
N PHE A 21 -10.21 13.24 -14.13
CA PHE A 21 -9.90 12.77 -12.79
C PHE A 21 -9.89 11.24 -12.78
N SER A 22 -9.14 10.65 -11.86
CA SER A 22 -9.20 9.22 -11.59
C SER A 22 -9.41 8.97 -10.10
N VAL A 23 -9.99 7.83 -9.77
CA VAL A 23 -10.27 7.44 -8.40
C VAL A 23 -9.55 6.14 -8.13
N SER A 24 -8.89 6.05 -6.98
CA SER A 24 -8.27 4.82 -6.51
C SER A 24 -8.72 4.47 -5.10
N ALA A 25 -9.00 3.19 -4.88
CA ALA A 25 -9.26 2.61 -3.57
C ALA A 25 -7.95 1.97 -3.09
N GLN A 26 -7.36 2.52 -2.03
CA GLN A 26 -6.13 2.01 -1.46
C GLN A 26 -6.41 1.27 -0.15
N ALA A 27 -5.89 0.05 -0.03
CA ALA A 27 -5.90 -0.65 1.25
C ALA A 27 -4.87 -0.02 2.20
N GLN A 28 -5.29 0.27 3.43
CA GLN A 28 -4.47 0.73 4.55
C GLN A 28 -4.69 -0.18 5.76
N ASP A 29 -3.91 0.03 6.82
CA ASP A 29 -3.96 -0.78 8.05
C ASP A 29 -5.35 -0.78 8.69
N ASP A 30 -6.06 0.35 8.63
CA ASP A 30 -7.38 0.54 9.24
C ASP A 30 -8.57 0.29 8.29
N GLY A 31 -8.31 -0.11 7.03
CA GLY A 31 -9.35 -0.40 6.05
C GLY A 31 -9.05 0.17 4.65
N TRP A 32 -10.09 0.44 3.88
CA TRP A 32 -9.97 1.00 2.53
C TRP A 32 -10.17 2.50 2.53
N VAL A 33 -9.27 3.23 1.87
CA VAL A 33 -9.35 4.68 1.73
C VAL A 33 -9.48 5.04 0.25
N VAL A 34 -10.38 5.97 -0.05
CA VAL A 34 -10.61 6.44 -1.42
C VAL A 34 -9.78 7.70 -1.68
N TYR A 35 -8.93 7.62 -2.69
CA TYR A 35 -8.14 8.72 -3.24
C TYR A 35 -8.73 9.17 -4.57
N VAL A 36 -8.74 10.48 -4.77
CA VAL A 36 -9.15 11.16 -5.99
C VAL A 36 -7.91 11.87 -6.51
N HIS A 37 -7.51 11.52 -7.72
CA HIS A 37 -6.39 12.12 -8.43
C HIS A 37 -6.96 13.08 -9.47
N ASP A 38 -6.72 14.37 -9.28
CA ASP A 38 -7.12 15.41 -10.23
C ASP A 38 -5.99 16.43 -10.43
N LYS A 39 -6.23 17.47 -11.24
CA LYS A 39 -5.23 18.51 -11.54
C LYS A 39 -4.75 19.30 -10.32
N GLN A 40 -5.47 19.26 -9.20
CA GLN A 40 -5.10 19.91 -7.93
C GLN A 40 -4.31 18.96 -7.00
N GLY A 41 -4.12 17.70 -7.40
CA GLY A 41 -3.33 16.70 -6.69
C GLY A 41 -4.18 15.62 -6.02
N ASP A 42 -3.54 14.82 -5.18
CA ASP A 42 -4.16 13.68 -4.49
C ASP A 42 -5.02 14.14 -3.32
N ARG A 43 -6.31 13.79 -3.36
CA ARG A 43 -7.28 14.13 -2.33
C ARG A 43 -7.98 12.90 -1.80
N VAL A 44 -8.21 12.84 -0.50
CA VAL A 44 -8.92 11.72 0.13
C VAL A 44 -10.39 12.08 0.32
N LEU A 45 -11.27 11.12 0.06
CA LEU A 45 -12.69 11.30 0.31
C LEU A 45 -12.95 11.60 1.78
N LEU A 46 -13.65 12.70 2.06
CA LEU A 46 -14.02 13.10 3.41
C LEU A 46 -15.24 12.31 3.86
N ASP A 47 -15.16 11.71 5.05
CA ASP A 47 -16.33 11.29 5.79
C ASP A 47 -16.94 12.49 6.51
N LEU A 48 -18.21 12.76 6.21
CA LEU A 48 -18.96 13.87 6.77
C LEU A 48 -19.37 13.62 8.22
N GLU A 49 -19.50 12.35 8.63
CA GLU A 49 -19.85 11.98 10.01
C GLU A 49 -18.62 12.11 10.93
N GLY A 50 -17.51 11.49 10.57
CA GLY A 50 -16.26 11.52 11.32
C GLY A 50 -15.41 12.79 11.12
N LYS A 51 -15.74 13.65 10.13
CA LYS A 51 -14.94 14.83 9.71
C LYS A 51 -13.46 14.48 9.44
N ALA A 52 -13.22 13.27 8.96
CA ALA A 52 -11.89 12.72 8.71
C ALA A 52 -11.88 12.02 7.33
N ALA A 53 -10.75 11.41 6.98
CA ALA A 53 -10.69 10.54 5.81
C ALA A 53 -11.74 9.42 5.94
N ALA A 54 -12.51 9.18 4.88
CA ALA A 54 -13.43 8.07 4.82
C ALA A 54 -12.64 6.76 4.74
N VAL A 55 -12.76 5.98 5.81
CA VAL A 55 -12.19 4.63 5.92
C VAL A 55 -13.34 3.64 5.84
N PHE A 56 -13.23 2.66 4.96
CA PHE A 56 -14.26 1.66 4.73
C PHE A 56 -13.75 0.28 5.15
N ASP A 57 -14.56 -0.45 5.92
CA ASP A 57 -14.20 -1.78 6.41
C ASP A 57 -14.04 -2.83 5.30
N ALA A 58 -14.64 -2.58 4.12
CA ALA A 58 -14.62 -3.49 2.98
C ALA A 58 -14.64 -2.76 1.64
N LEU A 59 -13.97 -3.35 0.64
CA LEU A 59 -13.99 -2.86 -0.74
C LEU A 59 -15.41 -2.74 -1.31
N ARG A 60 -16.32 -3.66 -0.93
CA ARG A 60 -17.74 -3.59 -1.32
C ARG A 60 -18.42 -2.30 -0.86
N ALA A 61 -18.05 -1.77 0.30
CA ALA A 61 -18.60 -0.51 0.79
C ALA A 61 -18.05 0.68 -0.02
N VAL A 62 -16.78 0.60 -0.45
CA VAL A 62 -16.18 1.57 -1.38
C VAL A 62 -16.92 1.56 -2.71
N GLU A 63 -17.13 0.39 -3.31
CA GLU A 63 -17.85 0.22 -4.58
C GLU A 63 -19.26 0.83 -4.50
N GLN A 64 -20.03 0.48 -3.46
CA GLN A 64 -21.36 1.02 -3.25
C GLN A 64 -21.36 2.54 -3.10
N ARG A 65 -20.36 3.08 -2.40
CA ARG A 65 -20.22 4.52 -2.19
C ARG A 65 -19.87 5.24 -3.48
N LEU A 66 -18.92 4.74 -4.26
CA LEU A 66 -18.50 5.32 -5.53
C LEU A 66 -19.62 5.24 -6.58
N PHE A 67 -20.30 4.10 -6.64
CA PHE A 67 -21.45 3.93 -7.53
C PHE A 67 -22.58 4.91 -7.22
N ALA A 68 -22.86 5.15 -5.93
CA ALA A 68 -23.84 6.16 -5.51
C ALA A 68 -23.44 7.60 -5.89
N LEU A 69 -22.16 7.85 -6.17
CA LEU A 69 -21.63 9.14 -6.64
C LEU A 69 -21.52 9.22 -8.17
N GLY A 70 -21.91 8.17 -8.90
CA GLY A 70 -21.81 8.09 -10.36
C GLY A 70 -20.45 7.66 -10.89
N ILE A 71 -19.58 7.10 -10.03
CA ILE A 71 -18.25 6.63 -10.43
C ILE A 71 -18.31 5.12 -10.65
N GLU A 72 -18.24 4.72 -11.91
CA GLU A 72 -18.29 3.30 -12.32
C GLU A 72 -16.91 2.65 -12.46
N GLN A 73 -15.86 3.46 -12.60
CA GLN A 73 -14.49 2.98 -12.79
C GLN A 73 -13.55 3.60 -11.75
N PHE A 74 -12.79 2.75 -11.08
CA PHE A 74 -11.77 3.15 -10.12
C PHE A 74 -10.66 2.09 -10.08
N GLU A 75 -9.45 2.51 -9.70
CA GLU A 75 -8.31 1.63 -9.53
C GLU A 75 -8.29 1.03 -8.13
N ILE A 76 -7.89 -0.25 -8.01
CA ILE A 76 -7.69 -0.89 -6.70
C ILE A 76 -6.18 -0.96 -6.45
N LYS A 77 -5.68 -0.13 -5.53
CA LYS A 77 -4.29 -0.15 -5.09
C LYS A 77 -4.22 -0.98 -3.81
N ARG A 78 -3.65 -2.18 -3.90
CA ARG A 78 -3.29 -2.90 -2.68
C ARG A 78 -2.16 -2.14 -2.00
N LEU A 79 -2.10 -2.14 -0.67
CA LEU A 79 -0.89 -1.74 0.03
C LEU A 79 0.23 -2.59 -0.56
N GLU A 80 1.09 -1.98 -1.39
CA GLU A 80 2.41 -2.54 -1.66
C GLU A 80 3.13 -2.49 -0.33
N LYS A 81 2.91 -3.54 0.46
CA LYS A 81 3.62 -3.79 1.70
C LYS A 81 5.10 -3.72 1.31
N GLU A 82 5.83 -2.74 1.85
CA GLU A 82 7.19 -2.39 1.45
C GLU A 82 7.96 -3.62 0.94
N ASN A 83 8.10 -3.73 -0.38
CA ASN A 83 8.84 -4.82 -1.02
C ASN A 83 10.33 -4.79 -0.63
N GLY A 84 10.78 -3.82 0.18
CA GLY A 84 12.17 -3.74 0.65
C GLY A 84 12.63 -4.99 1.39
N TYR A 85 11.76 -5.68 2.15
CA TYR A 85 12.14 -6.94 2.78
C TYR A 85 12.31 -8.06 1.75
N ASP A 86 11.36 -8.18 0.81
CA ASP A 86 11.39 -9.22 -0.21
C ASP A 86 12.57 -8.99 -1.18
N ASP A 87 12.79 -7.74 -1.62
CA ASP A 87 13.90 -7.35 -2.47
C ASP A 87 15.26 -7.59 -1.81
N TRP A 88 15.40 -7.22 -0.53
CA TRP A 88 16.59 -7.55 0.26
C TRP A 88 16.78 -9.07 0.37
N LEU A 89 15.72 -9.81 0.71
CA LEU A 89 15.78 -11.26 0.89
C LEU A 89 16.15 -11.98 -0.42
N TYR A 90 15.60 -11.56 -1.55
CA TYR A 90 15.95 -12.11 -2.86
C TYR A 90 17.41 -11.83 -3.22
N ALA A 91 17.91 -10.63 -2.91
CA ALA A 91 19.31 -10.29 -3.13
C ALA A 91 20.25 -11.15 -2.25
N GLU A 92 19.97 -11.26 -0.95
CA GLU A 92 20.76 -12.05 0.01
C GLU A 92 20.78 -13.55 -0.35
N VAL A 93 19.63 -14.11 -0.73
CA VAL A 93 19.54 -15.51 -1.18
C VAL A 93 20.33 -15.72 -2.47
N ARG A 94 20.29 -14.76 -3.39
CA ARG A 94 21.06 -14.86 -4.64
C ARG A 94 22.57 -14.84 -4.37
N GLU A 95 23.03 -13.92 -3.52
CA GLU A 95 24.44 -13.86 -3.11
C GLU A 95 24.88 -15.18 -2.47
N ALA A 96 24.06 -15.77 -1.59
CA ALA A 96 24.36 -17.05 -0.96
C ALA A 96 24.38 -18.24 -1.94
N LEU A 97 23.60 -18.21 -3.02
CA LEU A 97 23.60 -19.24 -4.06
C LEU A 97 24.76 -19.08 -5.06
N ASP A 98 25.19 -17.84 -5.29
CA ASP A 98 26.30 -17.51 -6.18
C ASP A 98 27.67 -17.74 -5.51
N ASP A 99 27.73 -17.88 -4.18
CA ASP A 99 28.95 -18.26 -3.45
C ASP A 99 29.40 -19.69 -3.83
N PRO A 100 30.59 -19.85 -4.45
CA PRO A 100 31.11 -21.15 -4.84
C PRO A 100 31.63 -21.99 -3.66
N ALA A 101 31.64 -21.46 -2.44
CA ALA A 101 32.10 -22.17 -1.27
C ALA A 101 31.28 -23.47 -1.04
N PRO A 102 31.93 -24.58 -0.67
CA PRO A 102 31.21 -25.82 -0.41
C PRO A 102 30.36 -25.68 0.85
N LEU A 103 29.21 -26.36 0.85
CA LEU A 103 28.40 -26.51 2.04
C LEU A 103 29.22 -27.14 3.16
N ILE A 104 29.07 -26.60 4.38
CA ILE A 104 29.73 -27.12 5.57
C ILE A 104 28.76 -27.94 6.42
N PRO A 105 29.23 -28.99 7.11
CA PRO A 105 28.41 -29.74 8.06
C PRO A 105 27.91 -28.86 9.22
N HIS A 106 26.74 -29.18 9.76
CA HIS A 106 26.12 -28.44 10.86
C HIS A 106 27.03 -28.26 12.09
N GLU A 107 27.77 -29.31 12.47
CA GLU A 107 28.71 -29.27 13.60
C GLU A 107 29.83 -28.24 13.41
N GLU A 108 30.33 -28.13 12.17
CA GLU A 108 31.38 -27.19 11.82
C GLU A 108 30.86 -25.74 11.80
N ALA A 109 29.65 -25.52 11.26
CA ALA A 109 28.99 -24.22 11.30
C ALA A 109 28.79 -23.73 12.75
N THR A 110 28.26 -24.59 13.61
CA THR A 110 28.02 -24.29 15.03
C THR A 110 29.31 -23.98 15.77
N ARG A 111 30.39 -24.74 15.51
CA ARG A 111 31.71 -24.50 16.10
C ARG A 111 32.23 -23.10 15.74
N ARG A 112 32.15 -22.72 14.46
CA ARG A 112 32.61 -21.40 13.97
C ARG A 112 31.80 -20.25 14.57
N ILE A 113 30.48 -20.37 14.59
CA ILE A 113 29.59 -19.35 15.18
C ILE A 113 29.89 -19.17 16.68
N ARG A 114 29.98 -20.27 17.44
CA ARG A 114 30.29 -20.20 18.88
C ARG A 114 31.67 -19.59 19.15
N ALA A 115 32.67 -19.90 18.32
CA ALA A 115 33.98 -19.28 18.41
C ALA A 115 33.91 -17.77 18.16
N ALA A 116 33.20 -17.33 17.11
CA ALA A 116 33.03 -15.91 16.77
C ALA A 116 32.28 -15.12 17.86
N ILE A 117 31.25 -15.70 18.46
CA ILE A 117 30.47 -15.07 19.54
C ILE A 117 31.32 -14.94 20.82
N LYS A 118 32.15 -15.94 21.15
CA LYS A 118 32.96 -15.96 22.39
C LYS A 118 34.17 -15.02 22.36
N VAL A 119 34.55 -14.53 21.18
CA VAL A 119 35.66 -13.58 20.98
C VAL A 119 35.21 -12.11 21.17
N LYS A 120 33.92 -11.87 21.44
CA LYS A 120 33.36 -10.58 21.84
C LYS A 120 33.28 -10.44 23.36
#